data_AF-A0A7S1U874-F1
#
_entry.id   AF-A0A7S1U874-F1
#
_cell.length_a   1.000
_cell.length_b   1.000
_cell.length_c   1.000
_cell.angle_alpha   90.00
_cell.angle_beta   90.00
_cell.angle_gamma   90.00
#
_symmetry.space_group_name_H-M   'P 1'
#
loop_
_entity.id
_entity.type
_entity.pdbx_description
1 polymer ?
#
loop_
_entity_poly.entity_id
_entity_poly.type
_entity_poly.pdbx_seq_one_letter_code
_entity_poly.pdbx_strand_id
1 'polypeptide(L)'
;ETWYPFFGDDASAFEKAKAGTVCHNIANRRFGKAKVLNDLDADFWDALGGEGPVKSADEAEDKVSTEEIGEGILYKLSDDTGTLMCTEVGRGDLTTSMLGSDDVYIVDADVEVFIYVGQDASDQE
;
A
#
# COMPACT_ATOMS: atom_id res chain seq x y z
N GLU A 1 11.80 4.38 12.21
CA GLU A 1 10.67 4.79 11.34
C GLU A 1 9.49 5.13 12.23
N THR A 2 8.82 6.25 11.99
CA THR A 2 7.67 6.70 12.80
C THR A 2 6.47 6.85 11.89
N TRP A 3 5.35 6.27 12.29
CA TRP A 3 4.08 6.39 11.60
C TRP A 3 3.14 7.27 12.44
N TYR A 4 2.50 8.23 11.80
CA TYR A 4 1.58 9.18 12.42
C TYR A 4 0.19 8.99 11.84
N PRO A 5 -0.80 8.45 12.58
CA PRO A 5 -2.19 8.49 12.16
C PRO A 5 -2.71 9.91 12.39
N PHE A 6 -2.72 10.72 11.33
CA PHE A 6 -3.30 12.05 11.34
C PHE A 6 -4.82 11.96 11.20
N PHE A 7 -5.56 12.66 12.07
CA PHE A 7 -7.01 12.72 12.02
C PHE A 7 -7.47 14.17 11.87
N GLY A 8 -8.25 14.46 10.83
CA GLY A 8 -8.92 15.74 10.73
C GLY A 8 -9.92 15.94 11.88
N ASP A 9 -10.21 17.20 12.19
CA ASP A 9 -11.12 17.57 13.28
C ASP A 9 -12.51 16.95 13.08
N ASP A 10 -13.00 16.92 11.84
CA ASP A 10 -14.30 16.38 11.46
C ASP A 10 -14.29 14.86 11.17
N ALA A 11 -13.14 14.18 11.31
CA ALA A 11 -13.05 12.75 11.01
C ALA A 11 -13.91 11.92 11.98
N SER A 12 -14.72 11.03 11.41
CA SER A 12 -15.62 10.15 12.14
C SER A 12 -14.85 9.12 12.97
N ALA A 13 -15.51 8.56 13.98
CA ALA A 13 -14.93 7.49 14.80
C ALA A 13 -14.52 6.26 13.95
N PHE A 14 -15.24 5.99 12.85
CA PHE A 14 -14.93 4.88 11.95
C PHE A 14 -13.66 5.14 11.14
N GLU A 15 -13.50 6.34 10.59
CA GLU A 15 -12.29 6.73 9.85
C GLU A 15 -11.06 6.71 10.77
N LYS A 16 -11.18 7.29 11.97
CA LYS A 16 -10.12 7.26 12.99
C LYS A 16 -9.70 5.83 13.34
N ALA A 17 -10.67 4.94 13.56
CA ALA A 17 -10.40 3.53 13.86
C ALA A 17 -9.72 2.79 12.69
N LYS A 18 -10.18 3.03 11.45
CA LYS A 18 -9.61 2.40 10.25
C LYS A 18 -8.18 2.89 9.99
N ALA A 19 -7.95 4.20 10.01
CA ALA A 19 -6.64 4.80 9.83
C ALA A 19 -5.65 4.33 10.91
N GLY A 20 -6.07 4.32 12.18
CA GLY A 20 -5.27 3.79 13.29
C GLY A 20 -4.91 2.30 13.10
N THR A 21 -5.86 1.48 12.64
CA THR A 21 -5.63 0.05 12.36
C THR A 21 -4.61 -0.14 11.23
N VAL A 22 -4.74 0.61 10.13
CA VAL A 22 -3.80 0.55 9.01
C VAL A 22 -2.39 0.94 9.45
N CYS A 23 -2.27 2.06 10.15
CA CYS A 23 -1.00 2.56 10.69
C CYS A 23 -0.30 1.51 11.58
N HIS A 24 -1.07 0.90 12.49
CA HIS A 24 -0.58 -0.15 13.37
C HIS A 24 -0.15 -1.42 12.62
N ASN A 25 -0.94 -1.85 11.62
CA ASN A 25 -0.62 -3.01 10.80
C ASN A 25 0.68 -2.81 10.00
N ILE A 26 0.89 -1.62 9.43
CA ILE A 26 2.12 -1.31 8.69
C ILE A 26 3.31 -1.34 9.65
N ALA A 27 3.21 -0.70 10.82
CA ALA A 27 4.29 -0.71 11.81
C ALA A 27 4.63 -2.13 12.29
N ASN A 28 3.62 -2.98 12.53
CA ASN A 28 3.81 -4.36 12.96
C ASN A 28 4.54 -5.22 11.90
N ARG A 29 4.28 -4.97 10.61
CA ARG A 29 4.99 -5.62 9.50
C ARG A 29 6.47 -5.25 9.42
N ARG A 30 6.92 -4.20 10.13
CA ARG A 30 8.34 -3.80 10.22
C ARG A 30 9.10 -4.49 11.37
N PHE A 31 8.53 -5.54 11.99
CA PHE A 31 9.19 -6.36 13.02
C PHE A 31 9.75 -5.52 14.19
N GLY A 32 8.97 -4.56 14.68
CA GLY A 32 9.35 -3.70 15.81
C GLY A 32 10.32 -2.56 15.49
N LYS A 33 10.68 -2.35 14.22
CA LYS A 33 11.55 -1.24 13.78
C LYS A 33 10.79 0.07 13.51
N ALA A 34 9.46 0.01 13.59
CA ALA A 34 8.57 1.15 13.42
C ALA A 34 7.77 1.37 14.71
N LYS A 35 7.51 2.65 15.02
CA LYS A 35 6.62 3.07 16.11
C LYS A 35 5.45 3.86 15.54
N VAL A 36 4.32 3.82 16.23
CA VAL A 36 3.14 4.65 15.94
C VAL A 36 3.06 5.74 17.00
N LEU A 37 2.96 7.01 16.59
CA LEU A 37 2.77 8.15 17.48
C LEU A 37 1.46 8.87 17.13
N ASN A 38 0.54 8.95 18.08
CA ASN A 38 -0.73 9.68 17.90
C ASN A 38 -0.58 11.19 18.09
N ASP A 39 0.44 11.60 18.86
CA ASP A 39 0.77 13.02 19.04
C ASP A 39 1.62 13.49 17.86
N LEU A 40 1.18 14.55 17.19
CA LEU A 40 1.89 15.17 16.07
C LEU A 40 3.01 16.06 16.64
N ASP A 41 4.26 15.63 16.44
CA ASP A 41 5.45 16.34 16.92
C ASP A 41 6.04 17.23 15.82
N ALA A 42 7.15 17.91 16.15
CA ALA A 42 7.85 18.76 15.19
C ALA A 42 8.34 17.98 13.96
N ASP A 43 8.79 16.73 14.14
CA ASP A 43 9.26 15.88 13.05
C ASP A 43 8.16 15.62 12.01
N PHE A 44 6.91 15.43 12.45
CA PHE A 44 5.75 15.30 11.57
C PHE A 44 5.54 16.55 10.71
N TRP A 45 5.49 17.73 11.34
CA TRP A 45 5.22 18.97 10.63
C TRP A 45 6.39 19.39 9.73
N ASP A 46 7.63 19.24 10.18
CA ASP A 46 8.83 19.53 9.39
C ASP A 46 8.88 18.68 8.12
N ALA A 47 8.45 17.41 8.19
CA ALA A 47 8.37 16.53 7.02
C ALA A 47 7.33 17.01 5.97
N LEU A 48 6.31 17.75 6.38
CA LEU A 48 5.29 18.36 5.51
C LEU A 48 5.68 19.78 5.04
N GLY A 49 6.84 20.30 5.46
CA GLY A 49 7.30 21.65 5.14
C GLY A 49 6.94 22.71 6.19
N GLY A 50 6.53 22.28 7.39
CA GLY A 50 6.20 23.12 8.54
C GLY A 50 4.73 23.03 8.95
N GLU A 51 4.43 23.50 10.16
CA GLU A 51 3.06 23.58 10.68
C GLU A 51 2.31 24.76 10.04
N GLY A 52 1.08 24.51 9.60
CA GLY A 52 0.23 25.49 8.95
C GLY A 52 -1.26 25.16 9.10
N PRO A 53 -2.15 26.07 8.68
CA PRO A 53 -3.59 25.83 8.76
C PRO A 53 -3.99 24.64 7.88
N VAL A 54 -4.66 23.67 8.50
CA VAL A 54 -5.28 22.53 7.80
C VAL A 54 -6.69 22.95 7.38
N LYS A 55 -7.05 22.70 6.12
CA LYS A 55 -8.39 23.00 5.60
C LYS A 55 -9.45 22.17 6.32
N SER A 56 -10.64 22.75 6.53
CA SER A 56 -11.78 22.00 7.06
C SER A 56 -12.29 20.97 6.04
N ALA A 57 -13.11 20.02 6.48
CA ALA A 57 -13.71 19.04 5.59
C ALA A 57 -14.58 19.69 4.50
N ASP A 58 -15.27 20.80 4.81
CA ASP A 58 -16.12 21.53 3.84
C ASP A 58 -15.30 22.34 2.80
N GLU A 59 -14.10 22.78 3.16
CA GLU A 59 -13.17 23.51 2.29
C GLU A 59 -12.24 22.58 1.50
N ALA A 60 -12.16 21.32 1.90
CA ALA A 60 -11.45 20.29 1.18
C ALA A 60 -12.26 19.93 -0.09
N GLU A 61 -11.61 20.02 -1.24
CA GLU A 61 -12.15 19.34 -2.41
C GLU A 61 -11.98 17.84 -2.17
N ASP A 62 -13.06 17.07 -2.35
CA ASP A 62 -13.05 15.60 -2.32
C ASP A 62 -12.37 15.02 -3.58
N LYS A 63 -11.26 15.65 -3.96
CA LYS A 63 -10.27 15.08 -4.83
C LYS A 63 -9.49 14.13 -3.94
N VAL A 64 -10.04 12.93 -3.75
CA VAL A 64 -9.16 11.76 -3.64
C VAL A 64 -8.24 11.91 -4.83
N SER A 65 -7.01 12.35 -4.59
CA SER A 65 -5.99 12.23 -5.59
C SER A 65 -5.89 10.73 -5.79
N THR A 66 -6.54 10.24 -6.84
CA THR A 66 -5.96 9.17 -7.62
C THR A 66 -4.65 9.75 -8.16
N GLU A 67 -3.68 10.03 -7.28
CA GLU A 67 -2.29 9.78 -7.64
C GLU A 67 -2.35 8.38 -8.21
N GLU A 68 -2.20 8.34 -9.53
CA GLU A 68 -2.70 7.30 -10.39
C GLU A 68 -2.14 5.97 -9.88
N ILE A 69 -2.88 5.29 -8.99
CA ILE A 69 -2.71 3.86 -8.83
C ILE A 69 -3.02 3.40 -10.24
N GLY A 70 -1.97 3.00 -10.97
CA GLY A 70 -2.11 2.59 -12.35
C GLY A 70 -3.24 1.56 -12.43
N GLU A 71 -3.79 1.33 -13.62
CA GLU A 71 -4.89 0.38 -13.78
C GLU A 71 -4.59 -1.02 -13.20
N GLY A 72 -3.34 -1.30 -12.85
CA GLY A 72 -2.92 -2.48 -12.12
C GLY A 72 -2.68 -3.58 -13.12
N ILE A 73 -1.43 -3.97 -13.29
CA ILE A 73 -1.06 -5.05 -14.22
C ILE A 73 -0.52 -6.21 -13.41
N LEU A 74 -1.11 -7.38 -13.59
CA LEU A 74 -0.67 -8.62 -12.97
C LEU A 74 0.13 -9.44 -13.99
N TYR A 75 1.39 -9.69 -13.67
CA TYR A 75 2.24 -10.61 -14.40
C TYR A 75 2.40 -11.93 -13.63
N LYS A 76 2.45 -13.04 -14.37
CA LYS A 76 2.87 -14.36 -13.89
C LYS A 76 4.29 -14.63 -14.42
N LEU A 77 5.20 -14.97 -13.52
CA LEU A 77 6.55 -15.44 -13.81
C LEU A 77 6.58 -16.94 -13.54
N SER A 78 6.79 -17.73 -14.60
CA SER A 78 6.62 -19.19 -14.58
C SER A 78 7.69 -19.89 -15.41
N ASP A 79 8.24 -21.00 -14.93
CA ASP A 79 9.20 -21.85 -15.64
C ASP A 79 8.61 -23.15 -16.21
N ASP A 80 7.30 -23.39 -16.07
CA ASP A 80 6.56 -24.60 -16.49
C ASP A 80 6.83 -25.06 -17.93
N THR A 81 7.17 -24.12 -18.82
CA THR A 81 7.50 -24.42 -20.22
C THR A 81 8.93 -24.95 -20.43
N GLY A 82 9.69 -25.11 -19.36
CA GLY A 82 11.13 -25.40 -19.37
C GLY A 82 12.00 -24.15 -19.61
N THR A 83 11.39 -22.97 -19.65
CA THR A 83 12.07 -21.68 -19.76
C THR A 83 11.28 -20.66 -18.95
N LEU A 84 11.98 -19.84 -18.19
CA LEU A 84 11.37 -18.80 -17.37
C LEU A 84 10.71 -17.74 -18.27
N MET A 85 9.40 -17.55 -18.10
CA MET A 85 8.60 -16.60 -18.88
C MET A 85 7.79 -15.68 -17.97
N CYS A 86 7.78 -14.39 -18.31
CA CYS A 86 6.94 -13.37 -17.67
C CYS A 86 5.79 -13.01 -18.60
N THR A 87 4.54 -13.19 -18.16
CA THR A 87 3.34 -13.00 -18.98
C THR A 87 2.31 -12.17 -18.24
N GLU A 88 1.66 -11.23 -18.92
CA GLU A 88 0.52 -10.51 -18.36
C GLU A 88 -0.69 -11.45 -18.26
N VAL A 89 -1.25 -11.59 -17.06
CA VAL A 89 -2.38 -12.49 -16.76
C VAL A 89 -3.60 -11.73 -16.24
N GLY A 90 -3.50 -10.42 -16.01
CA GLY A 90 -4.62 -9.58 -15.60
C GLY A 90 -4.30 -8.09 -15.68
N ARG A 91 -5.36 -7.28 -15.81
CA ARG A 91 -5.30 -5.81 -15.82
C ARG A 91 -6.60 -5.22 -15.25
N GLY A 92 -6.54 -4.13 -14.48
CA GLY A 92 -7.75 -3.50 -13.95
C GLY A 92 -8.25 -4.15 -12.66
N ASP A 93 -9.35 -4.89 -12.77
CA ASP A 93 -10.03 -5.55 -11.66
C ASP A 93 -9.30 -6.81 -11.17
N LEU A 94 -8.11 -6.60 -10.59
CA LEU A 94 -7.27 -7.67 -10.05
C LEU A 94 -7.89 -8.24 -8.77
N THR A 95 -7.91 -9.57 -8.66
CA THR A 95 -8.43 -10.27 -7.48
C THR A 95 -7.42 -11.29 -6.97
N THR A 96 -7.42 -11.55 -5.66
CA THR A 96 -6.48 -12.51 -5.05
C THR A 96 -6.66 -13.93 -5.55
N SER A 97 -7.81 -14.27 -6.15
CA SER A 97 -8.04 -15.55 -6.82
C SER A 97 -7.24 -15.74 -8.11
N MET A 98 -6.61 -14.69 -8.63
CA MET A 98 -5.72 -14.76 -9.80
C MET A 98 -4.30 -15.23 -9.42
N LEU A 99 -4.00 -15.31 -8.12
CA LEU A 99 -2.72 -15.78 -7.60
C LEU A 99 -2.81 -17.29 -7.32
N GLY A 100 -1.88 -18.06 -7.87
CA GLY A 100 -1.68 -19.49 -7.60
C GLY A 100 -0.50 -19.72 -6.66
N SER A 101 -0.44 -20.87 -5.99
CA SER A 101 0.70 -21.21 -5.11
C SER A 101 1.92 -21.72 -5.88
N ASP A 102 1.74 -22.04 -7.15
CA ASP A 102 2.67 -22.69 -8.07
C ASP A 102 3.75 -21.76 -8.64
N ASP A 103 3.54 -20.44 -8.64
CA ASP A 103 4.42 -19.51 -9.37
C ASP A 103 4.59 -18.16 -8.67
N VAL A 104 5.46 -17.32 -9.23
CA VAL A 104 5.66 -15.93 -8.81
C VAL A 104 4.74 -15.00 -9.59
N TYR A 105 4.16 -14.03 -8.90
CA TYR A 105 3.27 -13.03 -9.47
C TYR A 105 3.74 -11.62 -9.13
N ILE A 106 3.66 -10.71 -10.09
CA ILE A 106 4.09 -9.32 -9.96
C ILE A 106 2.89 -8.42 -10.24
N VAL A 107 2.52 -7.58 -9.28
CA VAL A 107 1.50 -6.54 -9.44
C VAL A 107 2.21 -5.20 -9.61
N ASP A 108 2.08 -4.60 -10.79
CA ASP A 108 2.50 -3.24 -11.06
C ASP A 108 1.32 -2.29 -10.83
N ALA A 109 1.42 -1.47 -9.78
CA ALA A 109 0.43 -0.46 -9.41
C ALA A 109 0.91 0.98 -9.74
N ASP A 110 1.86 1.10 -10.68
CA ASP A 110 2.55 2.33 -11.13
C ASP A 110 3.46 2.96 -10.07
N VAL A 111 2.90 3.31 -8.90
CA VAL A 111 3.63 3.93 -7.79
C VAL A 111 4.36 2.91 -6.90
N GLU A 112 3.91 1.66 -6.91
CA GLU A 112 4.50 0.56 -6.13
C GLU A 112 4.38 -0.76 -6.90
N VAL A 113 5.35 -1.65 -6.70
CA VAL A 113 5.34 -3.01 -7.25
C VAL A 113 5.27 -4.02 -6.12
N PHE A 114 4.32 -4.93 -6.19
CA PHE A 114 4.18 -6.03 -5.24
C PHE A 114 4.59 -7.34 -5.89
N ILE A 115 5.38 -8.14 -5.18
CA ILE A 115 5.76 -9.47 -5.61
C ILE A 115 5.15 -10.48 -4.66
N TYR A 116 4.36 -11.39 -5.19
CA TYR A 116 3.82 -12.54 -4.49
C TYR A 116 4.58 -13.78 -4.95
N VAL A 117 5.25 -14.45 -4.01
CA VAL A 117 5.95 -15.71 -4.27
C VAL A 117 5.04 -16.84 -3.81
N GLY A 118 4.60 -17.67 -4.76
CA GLY A 118 3.84 -18.87 -4.49
C GLY A 118 4.61 -19.81 -3.54
N GLN A 119 3.88 -20.52 -2.68
CA GLN A 119 4.50 -21.44 -1.72
C GLN A 119 5.26 -22.59 -2.40
N ASP A 120 4.81 -22.98 -3.59
CA ASP A 120 5.31 -24.09 -4.39
C ASP A 120 6.10 -23.59 -5.63
N ALA A 121 6.36 -22.27 -5.71
CA ALA A 121 7.19 -21.68 -6.77
C ALA A 121 8.62 -22.25 -6.73
N SER A 122 9.21 -22.38 -7.90
CA SER A 122 10.54 -22.93 -8.08
C SER A 122 11.63 -21.97 -7.56
N ASP A 123 12.79 -22.49 -7.15
CA ASP A 123 13.93 -21.64 -6.74
C ASP A 123 14.47 -20.76 -7.89
N GLN A 124 14.12 -21.08 -9.14
CA GLN A 124 14.54 -20.35 -10.33
C GLN A 124 13.62 -19.16 -10.66
N GLU A 125 12.38 -19.19 -10.16
CA GLU A 125 11.38 -18.13 -10.29
C GLU A 125 11.59 -17.00 -9.27
#